data_AF-A0A1U8P9D6-F1
#
_entry.id   AF-A0A1U8P9D6-F1
#
_cell.length_a   1.000
_cell.length_b   1.000
_cell.length_c   1.000
_cell.angle_alpha   90.00
_cell.angle_beta   90.00
_cell.angle_gamma   90.00
#
_symmetry.space_group_name_H-M   'P 1'
#
loop_
_entity.id
_entity.type
_entity.pdbx_description
1 polymer ?
#
loop_
_entity_poly.entity_id
_entity_poly.type
_entity_poly.pdbx_seq_one_letter_code
_entity_poly.pdbx_strand_id
1 'polypeptide(L)'
;MQTRSKSGIFKPRLFTSVLTAYEPISIVEAFQSPAWTAAAHTEYTALLANHTWDLVPLPVGRKAVGCKWIFKIKRNADGSVARYKGRLVVKGYLQETGVDFRNIFSPVVKPTTVRLVLALAVSMGWSLHRVDINNAFLNGDLQEEIYMVQPPGFEQLGTMVNRWCVV
;
A
#
# COMPACT_ATOMS: atom_id res chain seq x y z
N MET A 1 10.75 36.29 7.23
CA MET A 1 10.15 35.17 6.48
C MET A 1 8.96 35.70 5.68
N GLN A 2 9.09 35.87 4.36
CA GLN A 2 7.98 36.26 3.48
C GLN A 2 7.36 34.98 2.88
N THR A 3 6.05 34.83 3.00
CA THR A 3 5.32 33.68 2.46
C THR A 3 4.95 33.93 0.99
N ARG A 4 4.80 32.87 0.20
CA ARG A 4 4.43 32.95 -1.23
C ARG A 4 3.14 33.75 -1.49
N SER A 5 2.23 33.77 -0.52
CA SER A 5 1.01 34.58 -0.54
C SER A 5 1.31 36.09 -0.51
N LYS A 6 2.30 36.54 0.26
CA LYS A 6 2.69 37.96 0.32
C LYS A 6 3.35 38.48 -0.96
N SER A 7 3.84 37.59 -1.83
CA SER A 7 4.44 37.91 -3.13
C SER A 7 3.45 37.84 -4.30
N GLY A 8 2.14 37.71 -4.04
CA GLY A 8 1.12 37.65 -5.10
C GLY A 8 1.17 36.39 -5.98
N ILE A 9 1.95 35.37 -5.59
CA ILE A 9 2.08 34.13 -6.37
C ILE A 9 0.87 33.24 -6.08
N PHE A 10 -0.23 33.50 -6.80
CA PHE A 10 -1.41 32.66 -6.81
C PHE A 10 -1.33 31.69 -7.99
N LYS A 11 -1.07 30.40 -7.72
CA LYS A 11 -1.24 29.35 -8.73
C LYS A 11 -2.69 28.86 -8.64
N PRO A 12 -3.59 29.22 -9.59
CA PRO A 12 -4.91 28.62 -9.62
C PRO A 12 -4.74 27.11 -9.76
N ARG A 13 -5.48 26.34 -8.95
CA ARG A 13 -5.61 24.90 -9.18
C ARG A 13 -6.45 24.73 -10.43
N LEU A 14 -5.80 24.62 -11.59
CA LEU A 14 -6.42 24.15 -12.82
C LEU A 14 -6.85 22.70 -12.58
N PHE A 15 -8.11 22.52 -12.19
CA PHE A 15 -8.74 21.20 -12.19
C PHE A 15 -9.09 20.85 -13.64
N THR A 16 -8.07 20.50 -14.42
CA THR A 16 -8.31 19.87 -15.73
C THR A 16 -8.82 18.46 -15.44
N SER A 17 -10.13 18.30 -15.28
CA SER A 17 -10.75 16.97 -15.19
C SER A 17 -10.68 16.32 -16.58
N VAL A 18 -9.52 15.77 -16.93
CA VAL A 18 -9.42 14.84 -18.03
C VAL A 18 -10.13 13.56 -17.58
N LEU A 19 -11.43 13.50 -17.89
CA LEU A 19 -12.39 12.44 -17.57
C LEU A 19 -12.11 11.09 -18.27
N THR A 20 -10.97 10.93 -18.96
CA THR A 20 -10.78 9.81 -19.90
C THR A 20 -9.90 8.67 -19.40
N ALA A 21 -9.32 8.76 -18.20
CA ALA A 21 -8.42 7.71 -17.72
C ALA A 21 -9.17 6.71 -16.82
N TYR A 22 -9.52 5.55 -17.40
CA TYR A 22 -10.26 4.46 -16.74
C TYR A 22 -9.37 3.70 -15.76
N GLU A 23 -9.87 3.53 -14.53
CA GLU A 23 -9.25 2.69 -13.50
C GLU A 23 -9.97 1.33 -13.47
N PRO A 24 -9.28 0.22 -13.77
CA PRO A 24 -9.91 -1.09 -13.82
C PRO A 24 -10.36 -1.54 -12.43
N ILE A 25 -11.50 -2.23 -12.40
CA ILE A 25 -12.10 -2.71 -11.14
C ILE A 25 -11.67 -4.15 -10.86
N SER A 26 -11.28 -4.89 -11.90
CA SER A 26 -10.83 -6.28 -11.85
C SER A 26 -9.41 -6.45 -12.40
N ILE A 27 -8.72 -7.51 -11.98
CA ILE A 27 -7.41 -7.87 -12.54
C ILE A 27 -7.53 -8.26 -14.03
N VAL A 28 -8.67 -8.85 -14.41
CA VAL A 28 -8.94 -9.28 -15.79
C VAL A 28 -8.99 -8.08 -16.72
N GLU A 29 -9.70 -7.02 -16.34
CA GLU A 29 -9.68 -5.74 -17.08
C GLU A 29 -8.29 -5.10 -17.06
N ALA A 30 -7.60 -5.13 -15.92
CA ALA A 30 -6.26 -4.56 -15.80
C ALA A 30 -5.28 -5.23 -16.78
N PHE A 31 -5.39 -6.55 -16.98
CA PHE A 31 -4.53 -7.29 -17.90
C PHE A 31 -4.76 -6.98 -19.39
N GLN A 32 -5.85 -6.29 -19.74
CA GLN A 32 -6.08 -5.83 -21.11
C GLN A 32 -5.21 -4.61 -21.47
N SER A 33 -4.63 -3.93 -20.48
CA SER A 33 -3.78 -2.76 -20.70
C SER A 33 -2.34 -3.04 -20.25
N PRO A 34 -1.33 -2.88 -21.12
CA PRO A 34 0.08 -3.10 -20.75
C PRO A 34 0.52 -2.29 -19.53
N ALA A 35 0.02 -1.06 -19.37
CA ALA A 35 0.36 -0.18 -18.26
C ALA A 35 -0.17 -0.71 -16.91
N TRP A 36 -1.40 -1.24 -16.90
CA TRP A 36 -2.00 -1.81 -15.70
C TRP A 36 -1.43 -3.20 -15.37
N THR A 37 -1.14 -4.01 -16.39
CA THR A 37 -0.40 -5.28 -16.24
C THR A 37 0.95 -5.05 -15.59
N ALA A 38 1.73 -4.07 -16.07
CA ALA A 38 3.02 -3.73 -15.47
C ALA A 38 2.88 -3.26 -14.02
N ALA A 39 1.83 -2.48 -13.71
CA ALA A 39 1.57 -2.02 -12.35
C ALA A 39 1.22 -3.19 -11.39
N ALA A 40 0.43 -4.17 -11.84
CA ALA A 40 0.12 -5.38 -11.07
C ALA A 40 1.36 -6.24 -10.83
N HIS A 41 2.17 -6.45 -11.88
CA HIS A 41 3.43 -7.21 -11.77
C HIS A 41 4.42 -6.53 -10.83
N THR A 42 4.57 -5.21 -10.90
CA THR A 42 5.48 -4.46 -10.03
C THR A 42 5.12 -4.62 -8.55
N GLU A 43 3.83 -4.58 -8.21
CA GLU A 43 3.38 -4.84 -6.84
C GLU A 43 3.64 -6.30 -6.45
N TYR A 44 3.28 -7.25 -7.31
CA TYR A 44 3.45 -8.67 -7.03
C TYR A 44 4.93 -9.06 -6.84
N THR A 45 5.83 -8.57 -7.69
CA THR A 45 7.26 -8.84 -7.56
C THR A 45 7.85 -8.18 -6.32
N ALA A 46 7.38 -6.97 -5.95
CA ALA A 46 7.78 -6.34 -4.71
C ALA A 46 7.35 -7.16 -3.49
N LEU A 47 6.15 -7.74 -3.50
CA LEU A 47 5.66 -8.61 -2.42
C LEU A 47 6.53 -9.88 -2.32
N LEU A 48 6.80 -10.56 -3.44
CA LEU A 48 7.69 -11.73 -3.44
C LEU A 48 9.11 -11.40 -2.96
N ALA A 49 9.69 -10.28 -3.40
CA ALA A 49 11.03 -9.86 -3.01
C ALA A 49 11.16 -9.54 -1.52
N ASN A 50 10.06 -9.12 -0.87
CA ASN A 50 10.02 -8.88 0.57
C ASN A 50 9.61 -10.14 1.36
N HIS A 51 9.53 -11.31 0.71
CA HIS A 51 9.13 -12.57 1.35
C HIS A 51 7.82 -12.45 2.13
N THR A 52 6.84 -11.72 1.58
CA THR A 52 5.62 -11.38 2.32
C THR A 52 4.74 -12.57 2.67
N TRP A 53 4.86 -13.68 1.92
CA TRP A 53 4.14 -14.91 2.20
C TRP A 53 4.91 -16.15 1.73
N ASP A 54 4.54 -17.28 2.33
CA ASP A 54 4.91 -18.62 1.86
C ASP A 54 3.70 -19.31 1.24
N LEU A 55 3.93 -20.07 0.18
CA LEU A 55 2.89 -20.93 -0.41
C LEU A 55 2.81 -22.25 0.37
N VAL A 56 1.67 -22.51 1.03
CA VAL A 56 1.46 -23.69 1.88
C VAL A 56 0.07 -24.29 1.67
N PRO A 57 -0.13 -25.59 1.91
CA PRO A 57 -1.49 -26.15 2.00
C PRO A 57 -2.25 -25.51 3.16
N LEU A 58 -3.55 -25.27 2.98
CA LEU A 58 -4.38 -24.69 4.03
C LEU A 58 -4.54 -25.70 5.18
N PRO A 59 -4.14 -25.37 6.42
CA PRO A 59 -4.30 -26.28 7.55
C PRO A 59 -5.77 -26.57 7.86
N VAL A 60 -6.03 -27.77 8.38
CA VAL A 60 -7.38 -28.18 8.81
C VAL A 60 -7.88 -27.23 9.89
N GLY A 61 -9.11 -26.72 9.73
CA GLY A 61 -9.73 -25.80 10.69
C GLY A 61 -9.32 -24.34 10.55
N ARG A 62 -8.44 -23.98 9.59
CA ARG A 62 -8.15 -22.59 9.23
C ARG A 62 -8.97 -22.16 8.02
N LYS A 63 -9.27 -20.86 7.94
CA LYS A 63 -9.99 -20.26 6.82
C LYS A 63 -9.07 -19.31 6.07
N ALA A 64 -9.03 -19.44 4.75
CA ALA A 64 -8.31 -18.51 3.90
C ALA A 64 -9.14 -17.24 3.66
N VAL A 65 -8.54 -16.07 3.89
CA VAL A 65 -9.12 -14.76 3.63
C VAL A 65 -8.95 -14.42 2.15
N GLY A 66 -9.98 -13.84 1.53
CA GLY A 66 -9.86 -13.39 0.14
C GLY A 66 -8.99 -12.13 0.01
N CYS A 67 -8.57 -11.81 -1.20
CA CYS A 67 -7.88 -10.56 -1.52
C CYS A 67 -8.55 -9.82 -2.68
N LYS A 68 -8.12 -8.58 -2.91
CA LYS A 68 -8.61 -7.73 -3.99
C LYS A 68 -7.49 -6.83 -4.52
N TRP A 69 -7.46 -6.68 -5.84
CA TRP A 69 -6.63 -5.68 -6.52
C TRP A 69 -7.30 -4.32 -6.51
N ILE A 70 -6.52 -3.28 -6.20
CA ILE A 70 -6.93 -1.87 -6.25
C ILE A 70 -6.02 -1.15 -7.22
N PHE A 71 -6.60 -0.60 -8.29
CA PHE A 71 -5.89 0.17 -9.29
C PHE A 71 -6.19 1.66 -9.13
N LYS A 72 -5.12 2.47 -9.18
CA LYS A 72 -5.22 3.94 -9.08
C LYS A 72 -4.22 4.62 -9.99
N ILE A 73 -4.68 5.68 -10.66
CA ILE A 73 -3.83 6.58 -11.42
C ILE A 73 -3.30 7.64 -10.46
N LYS A 74 -1.98 7.78 -10.38
CA LYS A 74 -1.34 8.91 -9.71
C LYS A 74 -1.08 9.98 -10.75
N ARG A 75 -1.52 11.20 -10.45
CA ARG A 75 -1.37 12.37 -11.32
C ARG A 75 -0.36 13.35 -10.72
N ASN A 76 0.34 14.05 -11.60
CA ASN A 76 1.20 15.17 -11.25
C ASN A 76 0.34 16.41 -10.90
N ALA A 77 0.98 17.45 -10.36
CA ALA A 77 0.30 18.69 -10.01
C ALA A 77 -0.32 19.43 -11.21
N ASP A 78 0.17 19.15 -12.42
CA ASP A 78 -0.36 19.67 -13.70
C ASP A 78 -1.51 18.83 -14.28
N GLY A 79 -1.90 17.73 -13.61
CA GLY A 79 -2.97 16.83 -14.03
C GLY A 79 -2.54 15.70 -14.98
N SER A 80 -1.29 15.70 -15.44
CA SER A 80 -0.72 14.62 -16.26
C SER A 80 -0.59 13.32 -15.47
N VAL A 81 -0.59 12.18 -16.16
CA VAL A 81 -0.42 10.86 -15.52
C VAL A 81 1.03 10.72 -15.06
N ALA A 82 1.25 10.62 -13.75
CA ALA A 82 2.56 10.41 -13.16
C ALA A 82 2.93 8.92 -13.16
N ARG A 83 1.99 8.06 -12.75
CA ARG A 83 2.16 6.59 -12.76
C ARG A 83 0.84 5.86 -12.58
N TYR A 84 0.80 4.65 -13.11
CA TYR A 84 -0.22 3.63 -12.80
C TYR A 84 0.21 2.89 -11.53
N LYS A 85 -0.73 2.69 -10.59
CA LYS A 85 -0.45 2.01 -9.32
C LYS A 85 -1.44 0.88 -9.10
N GLY A 86 -0.92 -0.35 -9.02
CA GLY A 86 -1.64 -1.51 -8.50
C GLY A 86 -1.34 -1.71 -7.02
N ARG A 87 -2.30 -2.25 -6.28
CA ARG A 87 -2.13 -2.69 -4.90
C ARG A 87 -2.90 -3.98 -4.67
N LEU A 88 -2.28 -4.95 -4.02
CA LEU A 88 -2.96 -6.13 -3.52
C LEU A 88 -3.36 -5.89 -2.07
N VAL A 89 -4.63 -6.10 -1.74
CA VAL A 89 -5.15 -5.86 -0.39
C VAL A 89 -5.95 -7.05 0.08
N VAL A 90 -5.71 -7.48 1.33
CA VAL A 90 -6.49 -8.52 1.99
C VAL A 90 -7.89 -8.01 2.33
N LYS A 91 -8.91 -8.85 2.18
CA LYS A 91 -10.29 -8.55 2.58
C LYS A 91 -10.45 -8.69 4.10
N GLY A 92 -9.86 -7.75 4.84
CA GLY A 92 -9.78 -7.79 6.31
C GLY A 92 -11.13 -7.82 7.05
N TYR A 93 -12.24 -7.44 6.40
CA TYR A 93 -13.58 -7.52 7.01
C TYR A 93 -14.07 -8.96 7.25
N LEU A 94 -13.36 -9.96 6.73
CA LEU A 94 -13.64 -11.38 6.97
C LEU A 94 -12.80 -11.97 8.11
N GLN A 95 -11.96 -11.18 8.77
CA GLN A 95 -11.09 -11.63 9.86
C GLN A 95 -11.84 -11.73 11.19
N GLU A 96 -11.47 -12.73 12.00
CA GLU A 96 -12.06 -12.97 13.31
C GLU A 96 -11.11 -12.53 14.45
N THR A 97 -11.63 -11.72 15.38
CA THR A 97 -10.86 -11.25 16.54
C THR A 97 -10.47 -12.42 17.45
N GLY A 98 -9.21 -12.49 17.87
CA GLY A 98 -8.66 -13.57 18.67
C GLY A 98 -8.23 -14.81 17.87
N VAL A 99 -8.54 -14.84 16.57
CA VAL A 99 -8.15 -15.91 15.65
C VAL A 99 -7.18 -15.38 14.59
N ASP A 100 -7.52 -14.28 13.93
CA ASP A 100 -6.75 -13.68 12.83
C ASP A 100 -6.03 -12.39 13.22
N PHE A 101 -6.50 -11.71 14.27
CA PHE A 101 -5.81 -10.55 14.83
C PHE A 101 -6.11 -10.40 16.32
N ARG A 102 -5.12 -9.90 17.08
CA ARG A 102 -5.30 -9.48 18.48
C ARG A 102 -5.59 -7.99 18.62
N ASN A 103 -4.97 -7.17 17.77
CA ASN A 103 -5.14 -5.72 17.76
C ASN A 103 -5.43 -5.23 16.35
N ILE A 104 -6.29 -4.22 16.23
CA ILE A 104 -6.64 -3.57 14.95
C ILE A 104 -5.79 -2.32 14.65
N PHE A 105 -4.91 -1.94 15.57
CA PHE A 105 -4.14 -0.70 15.47
C PHE A 105 -2.78 -0.97 14.84
N SER A 106 -2.51 -0.29 13.72
CA SER A 106 -1.15 -0.17 13.20
C SER A 106 -0.30 0.67 14.17
N PRO A 107 0.99 0.33 14.38
CA PRO A 107 1.89 1.11 15.24
C PRO A 107 2.21 2.46 14.60
N VAL A 108 1.33 3.44 14.79
CA VAL A 108 1.51 4.81 14.29
C VAL A 108 2.12 5.68 15.39
N VAL A 109 3.21 6.38 15.05
CA VAL A 109 3.83 7.34 15.97
C VAL A 109 2.85 8.47 16.31
N LYS A 110 2.75 8.82 17.61
CA LYS A 110 1.86 9.91 18.03
C LYS A 110 2.39 11.26 17.53
N PRO A 111 1.52 12.17 17.03
CA PRO A 111 1.95 13.51 16.61
C PRO A 111 2.70 14.30 17.70
N THR A 112 2.40 14.05 18.98
CA THR A 112 3.10 14.66 20.11
C THR A 112 4.58 14.27 20.15
N THR A 113 4.90 13.00 19.89
CA THR A 113 6.30 12.53 19.81
C THR A 113 7.04 13.21 18.66
N VAL A 114 6.41 13.32 17.49
CA VAL A 114 7.00 14.02 16.34
C VAL A 114 7.28 15.49 16.68
N ARG A 115 6.33 16.18 17.30
CA ARG A 115 6.51 17.58 17.73
C ARG A 115 7.63 17.74 18.75
N LEU A 116 7.76 16.81 19.70
CA LEU A 116 8.84 16.83 20.69
C LEU A 116 10.21 16.72 20.04
N VAL A 117 10.40 15.75 19.14
CA VAL A 117 11.67 15.57 18.40
C VAL A 117 12.02 16.81 17.59
N LEU A 118 11.03 17.41 16.90
CA LEU A 118 11.24 18.65 16.15
C LEU A 118 11.60 19.83 17.05
N ALA A 119 10.94 19.96 18.22
CA ALA A 119 11.23 21.03 19.18
C ALA A 119 12.66 20.90 19.73
N LEU A 120 13.10 19.68 20.05
CA LEU A 120 14.47 19.40 20.48
C LEU A 120 15.48 19.78 19.40
N ALA A 121 15.24 19.33 18.16
CA ALA A 121 16.12 19.63 17.03
C ALA A 121 16.29 21.15 16.82
N VAL A 122 15.21 21.93 16.93
CA VAL A 122 15.28 23.40 16.85
C VAL A 122 16.04 23.98 18.05
N SER A 123 15.76 23.52 19.27
CA SER A 123 16.41 24.05 20.49
C SER A 123 17.91 23.78 20.53
N MET A 124 18.36 22.67 19.94
CA MET A 124 19.75 22.23 19.95
C MET A 124 20.48 22.51 18.63
N GLY A 125 19.83 23.16 17.67
CA GLY A 125 20.42 23.48 16.37
C GLY A 125 20.77 22.25 15.52
N TRP A 126 20.03 21.15 15.66
CA TRP A 126 20.26 19.92 14.91
C TRP A 126 19.74 19.99 13.48
N SER A 127 20.52 19.45 12.55
CA SER A 127 20.09 19.22 11.17
C SER A 127 19.09 18.07 11.10
N LEU A 128 18.01 18.26 10.35
CA LEU A 128 16.96 17.25 10.14
C LEU A 128 16.98 16.75 8.69
N HIS A 129 16.96 15.43 8.54
CA HIS A 129 16.83 14.77 7.24
C HIS A 129 15.55 13.91 7.24
N ARG A 130 14.86 13.88 6.10
CA ARG A 130 13.67 13.05 5.89
C ARG A 130 14.01 11.92 4.94
N VAL A 131 13.66 10.70 5.32
CA VAL A 131 13.68 9.52 4.46
C VAL A 131 12.25 9.00 4.35
N ASP A 132 11.82 8.67 3.13
CA ASP A 132 10.55 8.00 2.87
C ASP A 132 10.88 6.57 2.41
N ILE A 133 10.51 5.59 3.22
CA ILE A 133 10.83 4.18 2.97
C ILE A 133 9.71 3.58 2.13
N ASN A 134 10.05 3.10 0.93
CA ASN A 134 9.10 2.37 0.09
C ASN A 134 8.69 1.08 0.80
N ASN A 135 7.39 0.78 0.76
CA ASN A 135 6.82 -0.45 1.36
C ASN A 135 7.12 -0.61 2.85
N ALA A 136 7.17 0.49 3.61
CA ALA A 136 7.47 0.47 5.04
C ALA A 136 6.60 -0.50 5.86
N PHE A 137 5.34 -0.72 5.45
CA PHE A 137 4.43 -1.69 6.09
C PHE A 137 5.02 -3.11 6.09
N LEU A 138 5.59 -3.53 4.95
CA LEU A 138 6.11 -4.90 4.73
C LEU A 138 7.34 -5.25 5.57
N ASN A 139 7.86 -4.32 6.36
CA ASN A 139 9.00 -4.54 7.25
C ASN A 139 8.57 -4.79 8.70
N GLY A 140 7.27 -4.87 8.97
CA GLY A 140 6.74 -5.24 10.29
C GLY A 140 6.59 -6.75 10.43
N ASP A 141 7.03 -7.30 11.57
CA ASP A 141 6.76 -8.69 11.93
C ASP A 141 5.26 -8.88 12.17
N LEU A 142 4.64 -9.83 11.48
CA LEU A 142 3.27 -10.24 11.73
C LEU A 142 3.27 -11.39 12.75
N GLN A 143 2.70 -11.16 13.93
CA GLN A 143 2.64 -12.18 14.99
C GLN A 143 1.54 -13.21 14.74
N GLU A 144 0.49 -12.82 14.01
CA GLU A 144 -0.66 -13.66 13.70
C GLU A 144 -0.50 -14.39 12.36
N GLU A 145 -0.85 -15.68 12.30
CA GLU A 145 -0.79 -16.45 11.07
C GLU A 145 -2.03 -16.19 10.19
N ILE A 146 -1.89 -15.36 9.16
CA ILE A 146 -2.99 -15.08 8.24
C ILE A 146 -2.84 -15.93 6.97
N TYR A 147 -3.88 -16.69 6.62
CA TYR A 147 -3.94 -17.41 5.36
C TYR A 147 -4.77 -16.62 4.36
N MET A 148 -4.28 -16.47 3.14
CA MET A 148 -4.92 -15.75 2.07
C MET A 148 -5.03 -16.60 0.81
N VAL A 149 -6.16 -16.51 0.13
CA VAL A 149 -6.31 -17.05 -1.22
C VAL A 149 -5.29 -16.39 -2.15
N GLN A 150 -4.72 -17.18 -3.06
CA GLN A 150 -3.73 -16.67 -4.01
C GLN A 150 -4.26 -15.46 -4.80
N PRO A 151 -3.40 -14.49 -5.17
CA PRO A 151 -3.84 -13.30 -5.86
C PRO A 151 -4.41 -13.66 -7.24
N PRO A 152 -5.64 -13.23 -7.57
CA PRO A 152 -6.20 -13.48 -8.88
C PRO A 152 -5.26 -13.02 -9.98
N GLY A 153 -5.03 -13.87 -10.98
CA GLY A 153 -4.09 -13.62 -12.08
C GLY A 153 -2.63 -14.01 -11.82
N PHE A 154 -2.30 -14.47 -10.62
CA PHE A 154 -0.95 -14.95 -10.24
C PHE A 154 -1.01 -16.29 -9.48
N GLU A 155 -2.00 -17.11 -9.80
CA GLU A 155 -2.26 -18.39 -9.14
C GLU A 155 -1.28 -19.47 -9.63
N GLN A 156 -0.72 -20.23 -8.70
CA GLN A 156 0.04 -21.44 -8.96
C GLN A 156 -0.88 -22.67 -8.92
N LEU A 157 -0.58 -23.68 -9.73
CA LEU A 157 -1.34 -24.92 -9.82
C LEU A 157 -1.34 -25.67 -8.47
N GLY A 158 -2.54 -25.97 -7.96
CA GLY A 158 -2.74 -26.74 -6.73
C GLY A 158 -3.65 -26.05 -5.71
N THR A 159 -4.05 -26.77 -4.66
CA THR A 159 -4.86 -26.28 -3.54
C THR A 159 -4.00 -25.64 -2.44
N MET A 160 -3.10 -24.73 -2.83
CA MET A 160 -2.24 -24.00 -1.91
C MET A 160 -2.74 -22.57 -1.67
N VAL A 161 -2.43 -22.04 -0.49
CA VAL A 161 -2.76 -20.69 -0.03
C VAL A 161 -1.50 -19.95 0.40
N ASN A 162 -1.57 -18.62 0.40
CA ASN A 162 -0.48 -17.78 0.87
C ASN A 162 -0.59 -17.61 2.38
N ARG A 163 0.36 -18.13 3.14
CA ARG A 163 0.52 -17.78 4.56
C ARG A 163 1.34 -16.50 4.64
N TRP A 164 0.71 -15.42 5.10
CA TRP A 164 1.36 -14.12 5.25
C TRP A 164 2.30 -14.08 6.43
N CYS A 165 3.45 -13.44 6.24
CA CYS A 165 4.54 -13.38 7.21
C CYS A 165 4.85 -11.94 7.66
N VAL A 166 4.37 -10.91 6.95
CA VAL A 166 4.63 -9.50 7.27
C VAL A 166 3.37 -8.64 7.18
N VAL A 167 3.40 -7.48 7.85
CA VAL A 167 2.30 -6.49 7.94
C VAL A 167 2.19 -5.59 6.70
#